data_AF-A0A438F8Z8-F1
#
_entry.id   AF-A0A438F8Z8-F1
#
_cell.length_a   1.000
_cell.length_b   1.000
_cell.length_c   1.000
_cell.angle_alpha   90.00
_cell.angle_beta   90.00
_cell.angle_gamma   90.00
#
_symmetry.space_group_name_H-M   'P 1'
#
loop_
_entity.id
_entity.type
_entity.pdbx_description
1 polymer ?
#
loop_
_entity_poly.entity_id
_entity_poly.type
_entity_poly.pdbx_seq_one_letter_code
_entity_poly.pdbx_strand_id
1 'polypeptide(L)'
;MNLWTLSQIRYKTVATGSEARSGNRETRGRSSREVEIGDGIDPHKKTDWYHKGVDYWECVEASVDGVLGGYDHVNDVDVKGSEAFLKTLFFDWFLDAGRIQHLVALDCGFWHQESD
;
A
#
# COMPACT_ATOMS: atom_id res chain seq x y z
N MET A 1 27.73 -20.77 0.99
CA MET A 1 26.27 -20.98 0.85
C MET A 1 25.59 -19.73 1.35
N ASN A 2 25.14 -18.90 0.42
CA ASN A 2 24.66 -17.55 0.62
C ASN A 2 23.13 -17.56 0.62
N LEU A 3 22.54 -17.02 1.68
CA LEU A 3 21.11 -17.06 2.02
C LEU A 3 20.22 -16.16 1.14
N TRP A 4 20.67 -15.76 -0.05
CA TRP A 4 19.97 -14.80 -0.91
C TRP A 4 19.03 -15.45 -1.95
N THR A 5 18.68 -16.72 -1.83
CA THR A 5 17.97 -17.47 -2.90
C THR A 5 16.50 -17.78 -2.66
N LEU A 6 15.82 -17.19 -1.67
CA LEU A 6 14.37 -17.42 -1.47
C LEU A 6 13.55 -16.14 -1.27
N SER A 7 13.72 -15.16 -2.14
CA SER A 7 12.67 -14.18 -2.38
C SER A 7 12.33 -14.16 -3.88
N GLN A 8 11.39 -15.02 -4.26
CA GLN A 8 10.66 -14.90 -5.53
C GLN A 8 9.27 -14.37 -5.22
N ILE A 9 9.19 -13.16 -4.66
CA ILE A 9 8.05 -12.28 -4.88
C ILE A 9 8.54 -11.23 -5.85
N ARG A 10 8.34 -11.47 -7.15
CA ARG A 10 8.52 -10.43 -8.15
C ARG A 10 7.38 -9.43 -7.99
N TYR A 11 7.63 -8.33 -7.29
CA TYR A 11 6.77 -7.16 -7.33
C TYR A 11 6.75 -6.67 -8.78
N LYS A 12 5.61 -6.76 -9.44
CA LYS A 12 5.42 -6.19 -10.78
C LYS A 12 4.56 -4.94 -10.61
N THR A 13 5.19 -3.78 -10.63
CA THR A 13 4.53 -2.49 -10.62
C THR A 13 3.72 -2.35 -11.91
N VAL A 14 2.41 -2.16 -11.80
CA VAL A 14 1.57 -1.66 -12.90
C VAL A 14 1.25 -0.21 -12.56
N ALA A 15 1.98 0.71 -13.17
CA ALA A 15 1.57 2.11 -13.22
C ALA A 15 0.40 2.22 -14.20
N THR A 16 -0.80 2.54 -13.71
CA THR A 16 -1.91 2.89 -14.60
C THR A 16 -1.75 4.33 -15.04
N GLY A 17 -1.13 4.53 -16.21
CA GLY A 17 -1.20 5.79 -16.94
C GLY A 17 -2.62 6.04 -17.42
N SER A 18 -3.17 7.21 -17.09
CA SER A 18 -4.51 7.62 -17.50
C SER A 18 -4.52 8.04 -18.98
N GLU A 19 -4.95 7.14 -19.87
CA GLU A 19 -5.35 7.50 -21.22
C GLU A 19 -6.87 7.33 -21.34
N ALA A 20 -7.57 8.46 -21.38
CA ALA A 20 -9.02 8.54 -21.40
C ALA A 20 -9.57 8.01 -22.73
N ARG A 21 -10.10 6.78 -22.74
CA ARG A 21 -10.89 6.26 -23.85
C ARG A 21 -12.35 6.20 -23.46
N SER A 22 -13.12 7.13 -24.04
CA SER A 22 -14.57 7.23 -23.90
C SER A 22 -15.25 5.93 -24.33
N GLY A 23 -16.02 5.34 -23.41
CA GLY A 23 -16.81 4.14 -23.65
C GLY A 23 -17.79 3.95 -22.50
N ASN A 24 -19.07 4.28 -22.75
CA ASN A 24 -20.16 4.09 -21.82
C ASN A 24 -20.24 2.63 -21.35
N ARG A 25 -19.82 2.39 -20.11
CA ARG A 25 -20.17 1.18 -19.36
C ARG A 25 -20.64 1.60 -17.99
N GLU A 26 -21.96 1.63 -17.84
CA GLU A 26 -22.65 1.81 -16.58
C GLU A 26 -22.19 0.71 -15.62
N THR A 27 -21.25 1.06 -14.74
CA THR A 27 -20.84 0.21 -13.63
C THR A 27 -21.60 0.70 -12.42
N ARG A 28 -22.39 -0.20 -11.85
CA ARG A 28 -23.10 -0.04 -10.58
C ARG A 28 -22.06 0.20 -9.49
N GLY A 29 -21.68 1.47 -9.34
CA GLY A 29 -20.68 1.95 -8.40
C GLY A 29 -21.15 1.68 -6.98
N ARG A 30 -20.51 0.70 -6.35
CA ARG A 30 -20.58 0.45 -4.91
C ARG A 30 -20.20 1.76 -4.21
N SER A 31 -21.12 2.27 -3.39
CA SER A 31 -21.01 3.51 -2.62
C SER A 31 -19.59 3.78 -2.18
N SER A 32 -19.05 4.90 -2.70
CA SER A 32 -17.94 5.61 -2.08
C SER A 32 -18.28 5.69 -0.59
N ARG A 33 -17.44 5.11 0.26
CA ARG A 33 -17.57 5.40 1.69
C ARG A 33 -17.14 6.85 1.81
N GLU A 34 -18.12 7.73 1.84
CA GLU A 34 -17.92 9.07 2.36
C GLU A 34 -17.34 8.86 3.76
N VAL A 35 -16.08 9.23 3.95
CA VAL A 35 -15.55 9.38 5.29
C VAL A 35 -16.45 10.45 5.91
N GLU A 36 -17.31 10.05 6.84
CA GLU A 36 -18.14 10.97 7.63
C GLU A 36 -17.21 11.78 8.54
N ILE A 37 -16.49 12.71 7.92
CA ILE A 37 -15.82 13.77 8.63
C ILE A 37 -16.96 14.70 9.05
N GLY A 38 -17.24 14.75 10.35
CA GLY A 38 -18.44 15.32 10.95
C GLY A 38 -19.01 16.53 10.19
N ASP A 39 -20.32 16.47 9.98
CA ASP A 39 -21.16 17.46 9.27
C ASP A 39 -20.82 18.90 9.72
N GLY A 40 -19.92 19.57 9.01
CA GLY A 40 -19.38 20.89 9.42
C GLY A 40 -17.93 21.22 9.05
N ILE A 41 -17.16 20.32 8.41
CA ILE A 41 -15.81 20.68 7.95
C ILE A 41 -15.89 21.50 6.66
N ASP A 42 -15.46 22.76 6.78
CA ASP A 42 -15.18 23.66 5.64
C ASP A 42 -14.36 22.92 4.56
N PRO A 43 -14.86 22.82 3.31
CA PRO A 43 -14.17 22.17 2.21
C PRO A 43 -12.71 22.65 2.03
N HIS A 44 -12.44 23.93 2.31
CA HIS A 44 -11.08 24.47 2.24
C HIS A 44 -10.16 23.82 3.28
N LYS A 45 -10.65 23.59 4.50
CA LYS A 45 -9.86 22.91 5.55
C LYS A 45 -9.55 21.47 5.19
N LYS A 46 -10.46 20.78 4.49
CA LYS A 46 -10.23 19.43 3.97
C LYS A 46 -9.10 19.44 2.94
N THR A 47 -9.17 20.33 1.95
CA THR A 47 -8.13 20.48 0.92
C THR A 47 -6.77 20.81 1.55
N ASP A 48 -6.74 21.77 2.48
CA ASP A 48 -5.51 22.16 3.17
C ASP A 48 -4.90 21.00 3.98
N TRP A 49 -5.73 20.13 4.57
CA TRP A 49 -5.26 18.96 5.30
C TRP A 49 -4.56 17.96 4.38
N TYR A 50 -5.13 17.66 3.21
CA TYR A 50 -4.50 16.76 2.24
C TYR A 50 -3.22 17.36 1.64
N HIS A 51 -3.22 18.65 1.30
CA HIS A 51 -2.01 19.30 0.77
C HIS A 51 -0.86 19.24 1.78
N LYS A 52 -1.12 19.58 3.05
CA LYS A 52 -0.09 19.47 4.10
C LYS A 52 0.45 18.04 4.25
N GLY A 53 -0.39 17.04 4.05
CA GLY A 53 0.04 15.64 4.07
C GLY A 53 0.98 15.30 2.92
N VAL A 54 0.67 15.78 1.70
CA VAL A 54 1.54 15.60 0.52
C VAL A 54 2.86 16.33 0.72
N ASP A 55 2.83 17.61 1.06
CA ASP A 55 4.03 18.45 1.27
C ASP A 55 4.98 17.82 2.30
N TYR A 56 4.42 17.23 3.37
CA TYR A 56 5.20 16.51 4.38
C TYR A 56 5.93 15.31 3.76
N TRP A 57 5.21 14.41 3.09
CA TRP A 57 5.77 13.18 2.55
C TRP A 57 6.72 13.42 1.36
N GLU A 58 6.55 14.49 0.59
CA GLU A 58 7.50 14.90 -0.46
C GLU A 58 8.90 15.22 0.09
N CYS A 59 8.98 15.68 1.34
CA CYS A 59 10.24 16.07 1.98
C CYS A 59 10.88 14.96 2.81
N VAL A 60 10.21 13.81 2.98
CA VAL A 60 10.74 12.65 3.71
C VAL A 60 11.71 11.87 2.82
N GLU A 61 12.82 11.36 3.36
CA GLU A 61 13.78 10.53 2.61
C GLU A 61 13.20 9.13 2.31
N ALA A 62 13.48 8.57 1.12
CA ALA A 62 13.02 7.22 0.73
C ALA A 62 13.86 6.11 1.32
N SER A 63 13.93 6.13 2.64
CA SER A 63 14.61 5.17 3.47
C SER A 63 13.61 4.54 4.45
N VAL A 64 13.97 3.38 5.00
CA VAL A 64 13.21 2.73 6.10
C VAL A 64 13.08 3.68 7.28
N ASP A 65 14.15 4.42 7.60
CA ASP A 65 14.14 5.39 8.69
C ASP A 65 13.20 6.57 8.40
N GLY A 66 13.20 7.09 7.17
CA GLY A 66 12.31 8.17 6.74
C GLY A 66 10.84 7.79 6.83
N VAL A 67 10.43 6.65 6.24
CA VAL A 67 9.02 6.23 6.24
C VAL A 67 8.52 5.83 7.63
N LEU A 68 9.42 5.39 8.52
CA LEU A 68 9.12 5.09 9.92
C LEU A 68 9.34 6.29 10.85
N GLY A 69 9.74 7.46 10.33
CA GLY A 69 9.92 8.68 11.11
C GLY A 69 10.98 8.58 12.21
N GLY A 70 12.10 7.91 11.95
CA GLY A 70 13.21 7.74 12.91
C GLY A 70 13.13 6.47 13.77
N TYR A 71 12.22 5.56 13.44
CA TYR A 71 11.97 4.32 14.20
C TYR A 71 12.43 3.06 13.42
N ASP A 72 13.48 3.14 12.63
CA ASP A 72 14.04 2.00 11.88
C ASP A 72 14.22 0.71 12.72
N HIS A 73 14.59 0.84 13.99
CA HIS A 73 14.77 -0.25 14.95
C HIS A 73 13.50 -1.06 15.23
N VAL A 74 12.29 -0.55 14.90
CA VAL A 74 11.04 -1.32 15.04
C VAL A 74 10.67 -2.11 13.78
N ASN A 75 11.33 -1.84 12.63
CA ASN A 75 11.00 -2.47 11.34
C ASN A 75 10.97 -4.00 11.44
N ASP A 76 12.01 -4.58 12.04
CA ASP A 76 12.15 -6.03 12.14
C ASP A 76 11.04 -6.68 12.97
N VAL A 77 10.62 -6.05 14.07
CA VAL A 77 9.58 -6.60 14.94
C VAL A 77 8.19 -6.42 14.33
N ASP A 78 7.95 -5.29 13.65
CA ASP A 78 6.70 -5.01 12.93
C ASP A 78 6.48 -6.00 11.77
N VAL A 79 7.49 -6.20 10.93
CA VAL A 79 7.43 -7.14 9.79
C VAL A 79 7.20 -8.57 10.28
N LYS A 80 7.92 -9.02 11.31
CA LYS A 80 7.74 -10.37 11.88
C LYS A 80 6.35 -10.57 12.49
N GLY A 81 5.82 -9.53 13.15
CA GLY A 81 4.45 -9.55 13.70
C GLY A 81 3.41 -9.69 12.59
N SER A 82 3.54 -8.88 11.53
CA SER A 82 2.66 -8.91 10.36
C SER A 82 2.74 -10.25 9.62
N GLU A 83 3.94 -10.80 9.43
CA GLU A 83 4.14 -12.12 8.82
C GLU A 83 3.44 -13.23 9.63
N ALA A 84 3.64 -13.22 10.96
CA ALA A 84 2.99 -14.19 11.85
C ALA A 84 1.46 -14.07 11.77
N PHE A 85 0.93 -12.86 11.78
CA PHE A 85 -0.51 -12.59 11.62
C PHE A 85 -1.05 -13.09 10.28
N LEU A 86 -0.43 -12.74 9.15
CA LEU A 86 -0.85 -13.20 7.82
C LEU A 86 -0.82 -14.71 7.69
N LYS A 87 0.19 -15.37 8.28
CA LYS A 87 0.27 -16.83 8.34
C LYS A 87 -0.91 -17.45 9.07
N THR A 88 -1.45 -16.81 10.12
CA THR A 88 -2.67 -17.30 10.79
C THR A 88 -3.92 -17.22 9.92
N LEU A 89 -4.00 -16.21 9.05
CA LEU A 89 -5.17 -16.00 8.19
C LEU A 89 -5.14 -16.88 6.94
N PHE A 90 -3.95 -17.11 6.39
CA PHE A 90 -3.77 -17.78 5.10
C PHE A 90 -3.11 -19.16 5.22
N PHE A 91 -3.00 -19.71 6.43
CA PHE A 91 -2.36 -21.00 6.70
C PHE A 91 -2.83 -22.10 5.75
N ASP A 92 -4.15 -22.27 5.63
CA ASP A 92 -4.76 -23.31 4.79
C ASP A 92 -4.58 -23.03 3.29
N TRP A 93 -4.55 -21.76 2.89
CA TRP A 93 -4.31 -21.37 1.49
C TRP A 93 -2.85 -21.59 1.08
N PHE A 94 -1.91 -21.46 2.01
CA PHE A 94 -0.49 -21.75 1.76
C PHE A 94 -0.16 -23.24 1.84
N LEU A 95 -0.89 -24.03 2.65
CA LEU A 95 -0.64 -25.47 2.85
C LEU A 95 -1.32 -26.38 1.82
N ASP A 96 -2.33 -25.91 1.09
CA ASP A 96 -2.93 -26.65 -0.03
C ASP A 96 -1.99 -26.60 -1.26
N ALA A 97 -0.74 -27.04 -1.04
CA ALA A 97 0.43 -26.98 -1.94
C ALA A 97 0.26 -27.77 -3.25
N GLY A 98 -0.90 -28.38 -3.48
CA GLY A 98 -1.30 -29.03 -4.73
C GLY A 98 -1.97 -28.08 -5.73
N ARG A 99 -2.38 -26.87 -5.30
CA ARG A 99 -2.93 -25.84 -6.18
C ARG A 99 -2.08 -24.59 -6.04
N ILE A 100 -1.23 -24.30 -7.04
CA ILE A 100 -0.55 -23.01 -7.11
C ILE A 100 -1.64 -21.95 -7.34
N GLN A 101 -2.11 -21.34 -6.25
CA GLN A 101 -3.05 -20.23 -6.32
C GLN A 101 -2.23 -18.96 -6.60
N HIS A 102 -2.58 -18.24 -7.66
CA HIS A 102 -1.94 -16.96 -7.98
C HIS A 102 -2.44 -15.90 -6.99
N LEU A 103 -1.75 -15.78 -5.86
CA LEU A 103 -2.05 -14.77 -4.85
C LEU A 103 -1.58 -13.39 -5.33
N VAL A 104 -2.41 -12.38 -5.11
CA VAL A 104 -2.12 -10.98 -5.46
C VAL A 104 -2.34 -10.13 -4.21
N ALA A 105 -1.39 -9.25 -3.93
CA ALA A 105 -1.50 -8.26 -2.87
C ALA A 105 -1.44 -6.84 -3.49
N LEU A 106 -2.17 -5.90 -2.87
CA LEU A 106 -2.07 -4.47 -3.13
C LEU A 106 -1.53 -3.83 -1.85
N ASP A 107 -0.37 -3.19 -1.96
CA ASP A 107 0.20 -2.41 -0.86
C ASP A 107 -0.27 -0.96 -0.98
N CYS A 108 -0.99 -0.49 0.04
CA CYS A 108 -1.63 0.82 0.05
C CYS A 108 -0.79 1.77 0.90
N GLY A 109 -0.39 2.91 0.34
CA GLY A 109 0.52 3.83 1.03
C GLY A 109 1.99 3.42 0.94
N PHE A 110 2.33 2.50 0.03
CA PHE A 110 3.70 2.23 -0.33
C PHE A 110 4.37 3.52 -0.82
N TRP A 111 5.50 3.87 -0.20
CA TRP A 111 6.23 5.08 -0.52
C TRP A 111 7.50 4.74 -1.31
N HIS A 112 7.75 5.46 -2.40
CA HIS A 112 8.91 5.29 -3.26
C HIS A 112 9.27 6.63 -3.89
N GLN A 113 10.56 6.99 -3.88
CA GLN A 113 11.06 8.16 -4.61
C GLN A 113 11.32 7.79 -6.06
N GLU A 114 10.68 8.48 -7.01
CA GLU A 114 11.19 8.47 -8.38
C GLU A 114 12.57 9.14 -8.40
N SER A 115 13.55 8.46 -8.97
CA SER A 115 14.87 9.05 -9.25
C SER A 115 14.76 9.83 -10.56
N ASP A 116 15.16 11.11 -10.55
CA ASP A 116 15.26 11.96 -11.76
C ASP A 116 16.16 11.34 -12.85
#